data_AF-A2GHQ5-F1
#
_entry.id   AF-A2GHQ5-F1
#
_cell.length_a   1.000
_cell.length_b   1.000
_cell.length_c   1.000
_cell.angle_alpha   90.00
_cell.angle_beta   90.00
_cell.angle_gamma   90.00
#
_symmetry.space_group_name_H-M   'P 1'
#
loop_
_entity.id
_entity.type
_entity.pdbx_description
1 polymer ?
#
loop_
_entity_poly.entity_id
_entity_poly.type
_entity_poly.pdbx_seq_one_letter_code
_entity_poly.pdbx_strand_id
1 'polypeptide(L)'
;MFSMMSSDLEIDYTSKWYYINNMYFILQNDKIYRSSSIPQGQFEQIFQADGDIEALCYGSNVYVLVSGEMVYSYPVSYNRHIYLSQDLSNWELVYSFTPKFTRNYRFTNLFYIDGYFIALGCGDLVNISSDGRNWSEITKFQDVRKAIFKNNTLILITRPVLNTHPNSILYNKFNIHNGLNTILEMIYPIGSIYTSMNSTNPATVLGFGTWKQIVDKFLYCANSSKQTGGSKKITEANLPPHTHTGTTNTTGNHSHSITKRGYRNLAAGSDRQGMDRYDISSDPVDSSAGIFCGTTGNHSHTFTTNPTGSGKDYMPPFVTVFAWYRVH
;
A
#
# COMPACT_ATOMS: atom_id res chain seq x y z
N MET A 1 47.03 -44.22 -28.46
CA MET A 1 46.19 -45.05 -27.58
C MET A 1 44.76 -44.51 -27.73
N PHE A 2 43.97 -45.13 -28.60
CA PHE A 2 42.66 -44.63 -29.03
C PHE A 2 41.54 -45.14 -28.12
N SER A 3 40.65 -44.21 -27.77
CA SER A 3 39.19 -44.35 -27.59
C SER A 3 38.68 -45.48 -26.67
N MET A 4 38.27 -45.10 -25.46
CA MET A 4 37.32 -45.89 -24.66
C MET A 4 35.91 -45.67 -25.21
N MET A 5 35.47 -46.66 -26.00
CA MET A 5 34.12 -47.23 -26.14
C MET A 5 32.92 -46.29 -25.96
N SER A 6 32.27 -46.00 -27.11
CA SER A 6 30.82 -45.83 -27.22
C SER A 6 30.13 -46.97 -26.47
N SER A 7 29.47 -46.68 -25.34
CA SER A 7 28.33 -47.50 -24.96
C SER A 7 27.21 -47.07 -25.88
N ASP A 8 26.90 -47.88 -26.88
CA ASP A 8 25.73 -47.66 -27.73
C ASP A 8 24.53 -47.51 -26.79
N LEU A 9 23.98 -46.30 -26.73
CA LEU A 9 22.79 -46.01 -25.93
C LEU A 9 21.68 -46.95 -26.39
N GLU A 10 21.26 -47.88 -25.54
CA GLU A 10 20.17 -48.80 -25.84
C GLU A 10 18.85 -48.04 -25.70
N ILE A 11 18.40 -47.47 -26.81
CA ILE A 11 17.15 -46.71 -26.91
C ILE A 11 16.00 -47.72 -26.91
N ASP A 12 15.07 -47.60 -25.96
CA ASP A 12 13.87 -48.42 -25.92
C ASP A 12 12.63 -47.64 -26.40
N TYR A 13 11.49 -48.31 -26.42
CA TYR A 13 10.23 -47.72 -26.90
C TYR A 13 9.65 -46.64 -25.97
N THR A 14 10.26 -46.42 -24.80
CA THR A 14 9.87 -45.39 -23.82
C THR A 14 10.72 -44.12 -23.90
N SER A 15 11.84 -44.16 -24.64
CA SER A 15 12.71 -43.01 -24.89
C SER A 15 11.95 -41.84 -25.50
N LYS A 16 12.13 -40.64 -24.93
CA LYS A 16 11.53 -39.40 -25.45
C LYS A 16 12.58 -38.56 -26.16
N TRP A 17 12.26 -38.16 -27.39
CA TRP A 17 13.16 -37.39 -28.25
C TRP A 17 12.77 -35.93 -28.29
N TYR A 18 13.76 -35.06 -28.17
CA TYR A 18 13.58 -33.62 -28.24
C TYR A 18 14.63 -33.01 -29.17
N TYR A 19 14.23 -31.98 -29.91
CA TYR A 19 15.14 -31.09 -30.60
C TYR A 19 14.93 -29.68 -30.08
N ILE A 20 15.90 -29.19 -29.31
CA ILE A 20 15.77 -27.97 -28.52
C ILE A 20 17.07 -27.18 -28.63
N ASN A 21 16.97 -25.87 -28.90
CA ASN A 21 18.12 -24.97 -28.98
C ASN A 21 19.27 -25.55 -29.85
N ASN A 22 18.93 -26.04 -31.04
CA ASN A 22 19.85 -26.65 -32.01
C ASN A 22 20.62 -27.91 -31.53
N MET A 23 20.09 -28.63 -30.55
CA MET A 23 20.64 -29.91 -30.08
C MET A 23 19.55 -30.98 -29.98
N TYR A 24 19.97 -32.23 -30.16
CA TYR A 24 19.14 -33.41 -29.96
C TYR A 24 19.27 -33.89 -28.52
N PHE A 25 18.16 -34.28 -27.92
CA PHE A 25 18.13 -34.88 -26.59
C PHE A 25 17.33 -36.17 -26.59
N ILE A 26 17.78 -37.12 -25.78
CA ILE A 26 17.05 -38.34 -25.45
C ILE A 26 16.86 -38.35 -23.94
N LEU A 27 15.60 -38.45 -23.51
CA LEU A 27 15.25 -38.71 -22.12
C LEU A 27 14.93 -40.20 -22.00
N GLN A 28 15.66 -40.89 -21.14
CA GLN A 28 15.55 -42.33 -20.93
C GLN A 28 15.54 -42.60 -19.43
N ASN A 29 14.37 -42.98 -18.90
CA ASN A 29 14.14 -43.12 -17.46
C ASN A 29 14.60 -41.85 -16.72
N ASP A 30 15.52 -41.98 -15.77
CA ASP A 30 16.07 -40.91 -14.95
C ASP A 30 17.25 -40.16 -15.60
N LYS A 31 17.63 -40.50 -16.84
CA LYS A 31 18.82 -39.95 -17.52
C LYS A 31 18.46 -39.12 -18.75
N ILE A 32 19.27 -38.09 -18.98
CA ILE A 32 19.22 -37.26 -20.17
C ILE A 32 20.55 -37.34 -20.92
N TYR A 33 20.43 -37.52 -22.23
CA TYR A 33 21.53 -37.57 -23.17
C TYR A 33 21.39 -36.47 -24.20
N ARG A 34 22.50 -35.94 -24.70
CA ARG A 34 22.52 -34.94 -25.79
C ARG A 34 23.38 -35.37 -26.96
N SER A 35 23.09 -34.83 -28.13
CA SER A 35 23.98 -34.89 -29.29
C SER A 35 23.79 -33.67 -30.20
N SER A 36 24.85 -33.26 -30.89
CA SER A 36 24.81 -32.22 -31.93
C SER A 36 24.39 -32.78 -33.30
N SER A 37 24.39 -34.09 -33.49
CA SER A 37 23.95 -34.72 -34.74
C SER A 37 23.36 -36.11 -34.50
N ILE A 38 22.28 -36.45 -35.21
CA ILE A 38 21.70 -37.80 -35.19
C ILE A 38 22.61 -38.84 -35.87
N PRO A 39 23.21 -38.59 -37.05
CA PRO A 39 23.87 -39.64 -37.84
C PRO A 39 25.16 -40.23 -37.26
N GLN A 40 25.59 -39.82 -36.06
CA GLN A 40 26.86 -40.25 -35.47
C GLN A 40 26.71 -41.11 -34.21
N GLY A 41 25.49 -41.38 -33.73
CA GLY A 41 25.23 -42.31 -32.61
C GLY A 41 25.88 -41.93 -31.27
N GLN A 42 26.58 -40.80 -31.21
CA GLN A 42 27.29 -40.32 -30.02
C GLN A 42 26.34 -39.45 -29.20
N PHE A 43 25.65 -40.11 -28.28
CA PHE A 43 24.86 -39.46 -27.24
C PHE A 43 25.67 -39.45 -25.95
N GLU A 44 25.94 -38.25 -25.44
CA GLU A 44 26.61 -38.05 -24.15
C GLU A 44 25.56 -37.94 -23.04
N GLN A 45 25.68 -38.73 -21.98
CA GLN A 45 24.88 -38.53 -20.77
C GLN A 45 25.33 -37.23 -20.09
N ILE A 46 24.41 -36.29 -19.89
CA ILE A 46 24.72 -34.98 -19.30
C ILE A 46 24.20 -34.80 -17.88
N PHE A 47 23.16 -35.57 -17.50
CA PHE A 47 22.56 -35.48 -16.18
C PHE A 47 21.73 -36.72 -15.85
N GLN A 48 21.60 -36.99 -14.55
CA GLN A 48 20.74 -38.02 -13.99
C GLN A 48 19.91 -37.36 -12.88
N ALA A 49 18.59 -37.39 -13.02
CA ALA A 49 17.64 -36.79 -12.11
C ALA A 49 17.23 -37.78 -11.02
N ASP A 50 16.65 -37.28 -9.92
CA ASP A 50 15.91 -38.13 -9.00
C ASP A 50 14.59 -38.56 -9.67
N GLY A 51 14.51 -39.83 -10.06
CA GLY A 51 13.36 -40.45 -10.71
C GLY A 51 13.21 -40.16 -12.22
N ASP A 52 12.19 -40.76 -12.83
CA ASP A 52 11.99 -40.74 -14.28
C ASP A 52 11.73 -39.31 -14.79
N ILE A 53 12.44 -38.94 -15.86
CA ILE A 53 12.30 -37.66 -16.52
C ILE A 53 11.09 -37.67 -17.46
N GLU A 54 10.20 -36.69 -17.25
CA GLU A 54 8.94 -36.64 -17.96
C GLU A 54 8.95 -35.74 -19.19
N ALA A 55 9.62 -34.60 -19.08
CA ALA A 55 9.72 -33.65 -20.17
C ALA A 55 10.91 -32.70 -19.98
N LEU A 56 11.40 -32.18 -21.10
CA LEU A 56 12.45 -31.18 -21.20
C LEU A 56 11.91 -29.99 -22.01
N CYS A 57 12.28 -28.78 -21.59
CA CYS A 57 11.95 -27.57 -22.32
C CYS A 57 13.09 -26.55 -22.22
N TYR A 58 13.12 -25.61 -23.16
CA TYR A 58 14.03 -24.47 -23.17
C TYR A 58 13.24 -23.19 -23.41
N GLY A 59 13.55 -22.16 -22.62
CA GLY A 59 12.92 -20.86 -22.64
C GLY A 59 13.70 -19.92 -21.73
N SER A 60 13.50 -18.60 -21.81
CA SER A 60 14.21 -17.63 -20.95
C SER A 60 15.74 -17.88 -20.79
N ASN A 61 16.40 -18.40 -21.82
CA ASN A 61 17.82 -18.83 -21.82
C ASN A 61 18.21 -19.89 -20.77
N VAL A 62 17.26 -20.74 -20.36
CA VAL A 62 17.49 -21.87 -19.46
C VAL A 62 16.82 -23.14 -19.97
N TYR A 63 17.42 -24.27 -19.67
CA TYR A 63 16.84 -25.60 -19.81
C TYR A 63 16.14 -25.97 -18.52
N VAL A 64 14.93 -26.48 -18.64
CA VAL A 64 14.13 -26.96 -17.50
C VAL A 64 13.70 -28.38 -17.80
N LEU A 65 13.85 -29.27 -16.83
CA LEU A 65 13.29 -30.63 -16.89
C LEU A 65 12.43 -30.91 -15.67
N VAL A 66 11.45 -31.79 -15.86
CA VAL A 66 10.57 -32.29 -14.79
C VAL A 66 10.81 -33.80 -14.62
N SER A 67 10.94 -34.27 -13.38
CA SER A 67 11.06 -35.71 -13.08
C SER A 67 10.26 -36.12 -11.84
N GLY A 68 10.20 -37.43 -11.58
CA GLY A 68 9.60 -37.96 -10.37
C GLY A 68 9.86 -39.44 -10.11
N GLU A 69 10.08 -39.79 -8.86
CA GLU A 69 10.23 -41.18 -8.39
C GLU A 69 8.93 -41.67 -7.73
N MET A 70 8.55 -42.93 -7.95
CA MET A 70 7.34 -43.51 -7.35
C MET A 70 7.48 -43.60 -5.82
N VAL A 71 6.54 -43.01 -5.09
CA VAL A 71 6.47 -43.01 -3.62
C VAL A 71 5.42 -44.00 -3.11
N TYR A 72 4.27 -44.07 -3.78
CA TYR A 72 3.17 -44.96 -3.40
C TYR A 72 2.70 -45.78 -4.59
N SER A 73 2.25 -47.01 -4.34
CA SER A 73 1.89 -47.99 -5.37
C SER A 73 0.41 -47.98 -5.77
N TYR A 74 -0.52 -47.48 -4.94
CA TYR A 74 -1.93 -47.40 -5.33
C TYR A 74 -2.77 -46.34 -4.57
N PRO A 75 -3.38 -45.36 -5.27
CA PRO A 75 -3.00 -44.89 -6.61
C PRO A 75 -1.52 -44.50 -6.68
N VAL A 76 -0.89 -44.80 -7.82
CA VAL A 76 0.53 -44.53 -8.03
C VAL A 76 0.79 -43.04 -7.86
N SER A 77 1.71 -42.69 -6.96
CA SER A 77 2.07 -41.29 -6.65
C SER A 77 3.57 -41.13 -6.82
N TYR A 78 4.01 -39.98 -7.31
CA TYR A 78 5.42 -39.70 -7.55
C TYR A 78 5.86 -38.47 -6.77
N ASN A 79 7.13 -38.45 -6.36
CA ASN A 79 7.82 -37.20 -6.09
C ASN A 79 7.79 -36.33 -7.34
N ARG A 80 7.86 -35.01 -7.15
CA ARG A 80 7.87 -34.04 -8.25
C ARG A 80 9.07 -33.16 -8.12
N HIS A 81 9.98 -33.28 -9.07
CA HIS A 81 11.19 -32.48 -9.11
C HIS A 81 11.21 -31.63 -10.38
N ILE A 82 11.71 -30.40 -10.25
CA ILE A 82 12.05 -29.55 -11.39
C ILE A 82 13.50 -29.18 -11.26
N TYR A 83 14.25 -29.42 -12.33
CA TYR A 83 15.65 -29.02 -12.43
C TYR A 83 15.82 -27.95 -13.50
N LEU A 84 16.77 -27.05 -13.26
CA LEU A 84 17.14 -25.97 -14.15
C LEU A 84 18.63 -26.06 -14.48
N SER A 85 18.99 -25.75 -15.73
CA SER A 85 20.37 -25.59 -16.17
C SER A 85 20.50 -24.47 -17.18
N GLN A 86 21.58 -23.68 -17.10
CA GLN A 86 21.91 -22.66 -18.11
C GLN A 86 22.84 -23.22 -19.21
N ASP A 87 23.64 -24.22 -18.88
CA ASP A 87 24.79 -24.68 -19.69
C ASP A 87 24.78 -26.19 -19.97
N LEU A 88 23.72 -26.90 -19.55
CA LEU A 88 23.54 -28.36 -19.61
C LEU A 88 24.54 -29.17 -18.78
N SER A 89 25.48 -28.52 -18.10
CA SER A 89 26.54 -29.16 -17.32
C SER A 89 26.24 -29.08 -15.83
N ASN A 90 25.67 -27.95 -15.39
CA ASN A 90 25.27 -27.70 -14.01
C ASN A 90 23.74 -27.72 -13.92
N TRP A 91 23.19 -28.65 -13.14
CA TRP A 91 21.76 -28.79 -12.91
C TRP A 91 21.41 -28.48 -11.46
N GLU A 92 20.49 -27.56 -11.26
CA GLU A 92 19.98 -27.13 -9.96
C GLU A 92 18.57 -27.69 -9.73
N LEU A 93 18.33 -28.32 -8.58
CA LEU A 93 16.97 -28.67 -8.14
C LEU A 93 16.27 -27.40 -7.62
N VAL A 94 15.33 -26.86 -8.40
CA VAL A 94 14.67 -25.58 -8.12
C VAL A 94 13.27 -25.73 -7.52
N TYR A 95 12.69 -26.93 -7.63
CA TYR A 95 11.41 -27.27 -7.00
C TYR A 95 11.37 -28.75 -6.65
N SER A 96 10.83 -29.06 -5.48
CA SER A 96 10.59 -30.43 -5.03
C SER A 96 9.26 -30.51 -4.28
N PHE A 97 8.49 -31.55 -4.54
CA PHE A 97 7.24 -31.85 -3.84
C PHE A 97 7.11 -33.35 -3.61
N THR A 98 6.87 -33.72 -2.35
CA THR A 98 6.57 -35.10 -1.95
C THR A 98 5.11 -35.18 -1.50
N PRO A 99 4.29 -36.04 -2.13
CA PRO A 99 2.88 -36.17 -1.77
C PRO A 99 2.72 -36.78 -0.37
N LYS A 100 1.78 -36.24 0.44
CA LYS A 100 1.47 -36.74 1.80
C LYS A 100 0.43 -37.86 1.85
N PHE A 101 -0.28 -38.09 0.75
CA PHE A 101 -1.36 -39.07 0.64
C PHE A 101 -1.26 -39.77 -0.71
N THR A 102 -1.77 -41.00 -0.79
CA THR A 102 -1.89 -41.77 -2.03
C THR A 102 -2.84 -41.07 -3.01
N ARG A 103 -2.27 -40.36 -3.98
CA ARG A 103 -2.96 -39.61 -5.04
C ARG A 103 -2.06 -39.51 -6.25
N ASN A 104 -2.62 -39.58 -7.45
CA ASN A 104 -1.84 -39.56 -8.69
C ASN A 104 -1.23 -38.17 -8.96
N TYR A 105 -0.10 -37.85 -8.31
CA TYR A 105 0.62 -36.58 -8.41
C TYR A 105 1.85 -36.67 -9.33
N ARG A 106 1.75 -37.29 -10.49
CA ARG A 106 2.88 -37.40 -11.45
C ARG A 106 2.97 -36.17 -12.35
N PHE A 107 4.16 -35.64 -12.64
CA PHE A 107 4.34 -34.75 -13.80
C PHE A 107 4.08 -35.53 -15.08
N THR A 108 3.55 -34.89 -16.11
CA THR A 108 3.32 -35.56 -17.41
C THR A 108 3.83 -34.74 -18.57
N ASN A 109 4.03 -33.44 -18.38
CA ASN A 109 4.53 -32.57 -19.44
C ASN A 109 5.11 -31.26 -18.90
N LEU A 110 5.91 -30.61 -19.74
CA LEU A 110 6.50 -29.30 -19.54
C LEU A 110 6.61 -28.59 -20.88
N PHE A 111 6.22 -27.33 -20.93
CA PHE A 111 6.39 -26.50 -22.12
C PHE A 111 6.64 -25.05 -21.71
N TYR A 112 7.26 -24.31 -22.62
CA TYR A 112 7.51 -22.88 -22.51
C TYR A 112 6.65 -22.18 -23.55
N ILE A 113 5.76 -21.32 -23.08
CA ILE A 113 4.87 -20.56 -23.95
C ILE A 113 4.70 -19.17 -23.39
N ASP A 114 4.83 -18.18 -24.27
CA ASP A 114 4.50 -16.79 -23.94
C ASP A 114 5.25 -16.23 -22.70
N GLY A 115 6.54 -16.59 -22.57
CA GLY A 115 7.36 -16.12 -21.46
C GLY A 115 7.27 -16.96 -20.18
N TYR A 116 6.49 -18.03 -20.17
CA TYR A 116 6.30 -18.87 -19.00
C TYR A 116 6.59 -20.34 -19.27
N PHE A 117 7.35 -20.95 -18.38
CA PHE A 117 7.38 -22.39 -18.18
C PHE A 117 6.12 -22.83 -17.46
N ILE A 118 5.49 -23.90 -17.97
CA ILE A 118 4.32 -24.51 -17.36
C ILE A 118 4.58 -26.01 -17.25
N ALA A 119 4.77 -26.48 -16.02
CA ALA A 119 4.89 -27.89 -15.67
C ALA A 119 3.51 -28.39 -15.23
N LEU A 120 3.01 -29.44 -15.88
CA LEU A 120 1.69 -29.98 -15.61
C LEU A 120 1.71 -31.49 -15.40
N GLY A 121 0.64 -32.00 -14.81
CA GLY A 121 0.52 -33.43 -14.55
C GLY A 121 -0.79 -33.84 -13.91
N CYS A 122 -0.80 -35.08 -13.44
CA CYS A 122 -1.91 -35.68 -12.71
C CYS A 122 -2.03 -35.06 -11.31
N GLY A 123 -3.24 -35.05 -10.73
CA GLY A 123 -3.43 -34.63 -9.34
C GLY A 123 -3.30 -33.12 -9.14
N ASP A 124 -4.02 -32.32 -9.90
CA ASP A 124 -4.43 -30.97 -9.49
C ASP A 124 -3.32 -29.90 -9.37
N LEU A 125 -2.05 -30.28 -9.56
CA LEU A 125 -0.87 -29.41 -9.41
C LEU A 125 -0.32 -29.05 -10.79
N VAL A 126 -0.45 -27.77 -11.12
CA VAL A 126 0.22 -27.11 -12.25
C VAL A 126 1.19 -26.09 -11.67
N ASN A 127 2.44 -26.12 -12.11
CA ASN A 127 3.45 -25.18 -11.67
C ASN A 127 3.78 -24.23 -12.82
N ILE A 128 3.95 -22.94 -12.51
CA ILE A 128 4.31 -21.90 -13.47
C ILE A 128 5.55 -21.14 -13.01
N SER A 129 6.39 -20.74 -13.96
CA SER A 129 7.57 -19.90 -13.72
C SER A 129 7.89 -19.06 -14.95
N SER A 130 8.30 -17.80 -14.79
CA SER A 130 8.77 -16.96 -15.90
C SER A 130 10.28 -17.08 -16.17
N ASP A 131 11.04 -17.51 -15.16
CA ASP A 131 12.51 -17.57 -15.18
C ASP A 131 13.05 -19.02 -15.07
N GLY A 132 12.16 -19.99 -14.88
CA GLY A 132 12.50 -21.40 -14.67
C GLY A 132 13.03 -21.71 -13.27
N ARG A 133 13.20 -20.71 -12.41
CA ARG A 133 13.85 -20.84 -11.09
C ARG A 133 12.86 -20.62 -9.95
N ASN A 134 12.04 -19.59 -10.06
CA ASN A 134 10.98 -19.28 -9.09
C ASN A 134 9.66 -19.87 -9.58
N TRP A 135 9.19 -20.92 -8.91
CA TRP A 135 7.98 -21.63 -9.28
C TRP A 135 6.83 -21.32 -8.33
N SER A 136 5.64 -21.14 -8.92
CA SER A 136 4.38 -20.97 -8.17
C SER A 136 3.42 -22.10 -8.54
N GLU A 137 2.74 -22.63 -7.52
CA GLU A 137 1.70 -23.64 -7.71
C GLU A 137 0.35 -23.00 -8.02
N ILE A 138 -0.29 -23.48 -9.08
CA ILE A 138 -1.69 -23.23 -9.39
C ILE A 138 -2.46 -24.50 -9.02
N THR A 139 -3.30 -24.39 -8.01
CA THR A 139 -4.13 -25.48 -7.49
C THR A 139 -5.58 -25.35 -7.98
N LYS A 140 -6.38 -26.42 -7.84
CA LYS A 140 -7.83 -26.58 -8.18
C LYS A 140 -8.18 -27.30 -9.49
N PHE A 141 -7.21 -27.83 -10.23
CA PHE A 141 -7.55 -28.63 -11.43
C PHE A 141 -7.83 -30.08 -11.05
N GLN A 142 -8.37 -30.89 -11.96
CA GLN A 142 -8.34 -32.35 -11.84
C GLN A 142 -7.58 -32.91 -13.03
N ASP A 143 -6.52 -33.67 -12.78
CA ASP A 143 -5.74 -34.41 -13.81
C ASP A 143 -5.53 -33.66 -15.15
N VAL A 144 -4.61 -32.68 -15.17
CA VAL A 144 -4.34 -31.87 -16.35
C VAL A 144 -3.55 -32.68 -17.38
N ARG A 145 -4.08 -32.79 -18.60
CA ARG A 145 -3.50 -33.61 -19.68
C ARG A 145 -2.86 -32.80 -20.79
N LYS A 146 -3.43 -31.64 -21.10
CA LYS A 146 -2.95 -30.74 -22.15
C LYS A 146 -3.18 -29.29 -21.76
N ALA A 147 -2.42 -28.42 -22.39
CA ALA A 147 -2.56 -26.99 -22.25
C ALA A 147 -2.40 -26.33 -23.63
N ILE A 148 -3.12 -25.23 -23.83
CA ILE A 148 -3.06 -24.40 -25.02
C ILE A 148 -2.99 -22.95 -24.56
N PHE A 149 -2.18 -22.14 -25.22
CA PHE A 149 -2.17 -20.70 -25.01
C PHE A 149 -2.72 -19.98 -26.23
N LYS A 150 -3.70 -19.10 -26.02
CA LYS A 150 -4.27 -18.28 -27.10
C LYS A 150 -4.89 -17.00 -26.53
N ASN A 151 -4.73 -15.88 -27.20
CA ASN A 151 -5.32 -14.59 -26.80
C ASN A 151 -5.07 -14.25 -25.32
N ASN A 152 -3.80 -14.32 -24.90
CA ASN A 152 -3.37 -14.01 -23.53
C ASN A 152 -4.05 -14.89 -22.46
N THR A 153 -4.50 -16.08 -22.86
CA THR A 153 -5.25 -17.01 -22.02
C THR A 153 -4.60 -18.38 -22.08
N LEU A 154 -4.20 -18.88 -20.92
CA LEU A 154 -3.88 -20.29 -20.75
C LEU A 154 -5.19 -21.08 -20.61
N ILE A 155 -5.35 -22.11 -21.44
CA ILE A 155 -6.46 -23.04 -21.44
C ILE A 155 -5.91 -24.41 -21.06
N LEU A 156 -6.41 -24.99 -19.97
CA LEU A 156 -6.05 -26.32 -19.52
C LEU A 156 -7.15 -27.32 -19.88
N ILE A 157 -6.75 -28.54 -20.28
CA ILE A 157 -7.65 -29.65 -20.59
C ILE A 157 -7.43 -30.72 -19.53
N THR A 158 -8.50 -31.07 -18.82
CA THR A 158 -8.51 -31.92 -17.61
C THR A 158 -9.29 -33.21 -17.84
N ARG A 159 -9.06 -34.22 -16.98
CA ARG A 159 -9.92 -35.40 -16.90
C ARG A 159 -10.55 -35.53 -15.50
N PRO A 160 -11.88 -35.69 -15.39
CA PRO A 160 -12.51 -36.04 -14.13
C PRO A 160 -12.09 -37.43 -13.67
N VAL A 161 -11.82 -37.58 -12.37
CA VAL A 161 -11.30 -38.85 -11.80
C VAL A 161 -12.37 -39.95 -11.71
N LEU A 162 -13.66 -39.66 -11.95
CA LEU A 162 -14.78 -40.54 -11.55
C LEU A 162 -15.65 -41.12 -12.69
N ASN A 163 -15.35 -40.93 -13.98
CA ASN A 163 -16.29 -41.36 -15.04
C ASN A 163 -15.59 -41.76 -16.35
N THR A 164 -16.03 -42.89 -16.94
CA THR A 164 -15.58 -43.48 -18.22
C THR A 164 -16.09 -42.73 -19.47
N HIS A 165 -16.25 -41.41 -19.40
CA HIS A 165 -16.84 -40.58 -20.46
C HIS A 165 -15.88 -39.45 -20.89
N PRO A 166 -15.97 -38.94 -22.13
CA PRO A 166 -14.88 -38.23 -22.79
C PRO A 166 -14.45 -36.95 -22.07
N ASN A 167 -13.17 -36.60 -22.27
CA ASN A 167 -12.48 -35.44 -21.69
C ASN A 167 -13.42 -34.23 -21.52
N SER A 168 -13.76 -33.86 -20.28
CA SER A 168 -14.40 -32.57 -20.08
C SER A 168 -13.35 -31.49 -20.31
N ILE A 169 -13.57 -30.64 -21.32
CA ILE A 169 -12.83 -29.39 -21.44
C ILE A 169 -13.37 -28.47 -20.34
N LEU A 170 -12.89 -28.66 -19.10
CA LEU A 170 -13.03 -27.63 -18.07
C LEU A 170 -12.04 -26.52 -18.41
N TYR A 171 -12.51 -25.55 -19.19
CA TYR A 171 -11.74 -24.37 -19.51
C TYR A 171 -11.57 -23.55 -18.24
N ASN A 172 -10.35 -23.48 -17.74
CA ASN A 172 -9.99 -22.51 -16.72
C ASN A 172 -9.13 -21.45 -17.42
N LYS A 173 -9.67 -20.24 -17.55
CA LYS A 173 -9.01 -19.11 -18.21
C LYS A 173 -8.11 -18.41 -17.19
N PHE A 174 -6.81 -18.51 -17.38
CA PHE A 174 -5.83 -17.74 -16.60
C PHE A 174 -5.21 -16.67 -17.48
N ASN A 175 -5.25 -15.43 -16.99
CA ASN A 175 -4.39 -14.38 -17.51
C ASN A 175 -3.03 -14.55 -16.82
N ILE A 176 -2.09 -15.17 -17.52
CA ILE A 176 -0.74 -15.42 -16.98
C ILE A 176 0.16 -14.19 -17.10
N HIS A 177 -0.26 -13.15 -17.83
CA HIS A 177 0.55 -11.96 -17.97
C HIS A 177 0.42 -11.07 -16.73
N ASN A 178 1.52 -10.97 -15.98
CA ASN A 178 1.81 -9.83 -15.11
C ASN A 178 1.90 -8.47 -15.85
N GLY A 179 1.69 -8.40 -17.16
CA GLY A 179 1.81 -7.18 -17.97
C GLY A 179 0.89 -6.03 -17.52
N LEU A 180 -0.26 -6.34 -16.90
CA LEU A 180 -1.08 -5.32 -16.23
C LEU A 180 -0.33 -4.71 -15.04
N ASN A 181 0.31 -5.53 -14.21
CA ASN A 181 1.14 -5.04 -13.09
C ASN A 181 2.32 -4.23 -13.62
N THR A 182 2.99 -4.64 -14.70
CA THR A 182 4.14 -3.89 -15.26
C THR A 182 3.74 -2.48 -15.72
N ILE A 183 2.60 -2.34 -16.41
CA ILE A 183 2.09 -1.02 -16.81
C ILE A 183 1.65 -0.22 -15.60
N LEU A 184 0.94 -0.84 -14.65
CA LEU A 184 0.50 -0.14 -13.45
C LEU A 184 1.67 0.25 -12.54
N GLU A 185 2.78 -0.50 -12.52
CA GLU A 185 4.01 -0.16 -11.82
C GLU A 185 4.72 1.03 -12.47
N MET A 186 4.64 1.18 -13.81
CA MET A 186 5.11 2.37 -14.51
C MET A 186 4.23 3.60 -14.25
N ILE A 187 2.91 3.42 -14.13
CA ILE A 187 1.97 4.51 -13.82
C ILE A 187 2.06 4.91 -12.34
N TYR A 188 2.25 3.93 -11.45
CA TYR A 188 2.37 4.11 -10.01
C TYR A 188 3.73 3.60 -9.49
N PRO A 189 4.85 4.27 -9.80
CA PRO A 189 6.14 3.94 -9.21
C PRO A 189 6.13 4.08 -7.67
N ILE A 190 7.19 3.60 -7.02
CA ILE A 190 7.37 3.79 -5.57
C ILE A 190 7.34 5.30 -5.25
N GLY A 191 6.53 5.67 -4.26
CA GLY A 191 6.28 7.07 -3.89
C GLY A 191 5.04 7.70 -4.55
N SER A 192 4.43 7.06 -5.55
CA SER A 192 3.20 7.58 -6.16
C SER A 192 2.03 7.65 -5.19
N ILE A 193 1.16 8.64 -5.39
CA ILE A 193 -0.05 8.86 -4.59
C ILE A 193 -1.26 8.34 -5.35
N TYR A 194 -2.08 7.54 -4.66
CA TYR A 194 -3.37 7.08 -5.12
C TYR A 194 -4.48 7.71 -4.26
N THR A 195 -5.51 8.26 -4.90
CA THR A 195 -6.65 8.90 -4.22
C THR A 195 -7.97 8.30 -4.69
N SER A 196 -8.90 8.03 -3.78
CA SER A 196 -10.20 7.45 -4.08
C SER A 196 -11.27 7.87 -3.05
N MET A 197 -12.54 7.82 -3.46
CA MET A 197 -13.68 7.93 -2.53
C MET A 197 -13.91 6.62 -1.75
N ASN A 198 -13.27 5.52 -2.16
CA ASN A 198 -13.36 4.22 -1.51
C ASN A 198 -12.20 4.02 -0.52
N SER A 199 -12.49 3.48 0.66
CA SER A 199 -11.51 3.22 1.74
C SER A 199 -10.64 1.99 1.50
N THR A 200 -10.97 1.17 0.50
CA THR A 200 -10.26 -0.07 0.19
C THR A 200 -8.79 0.20 -0.14
N ASN A 201 -7.89 -0.61 0.43
CA ASN A 201 -6.46 -0.51 0.18
C ASN A 201 -6.15 -0.68 -1.33
N PRO A 202 -5.32 0.18 -1.93
CA PRO A 202 -4.99 0.09 -3.35
C PRO A 202 -4.40 -1.27 -3.76
N ALA A 203 -3.69 -1.96 -2.87
CA ALA A 203 -3.17 -3.31 -3.13
C ALA A 203 -4.29 -4.31 -3.49
N THR A 204 -5.47 -4.17 -2.86
CA THR A 204 -6.62 -5.05 -3.11
C THR A 204 -7.28 -4.76 -4.46
N VAL A 205 -7.37 -3.49 -4.86
CA VAL A 205 -8.06 -3.10 -6.10
C VAL A 205 -7.15 -3.10 -7.33
N LEU A 206 -5.87 -2.78 -7.15
CA LEU A 206 -4.88 -2.78 -8.23
C LEU A 206 -4.17 -4.13 -8.37
N GLY A 207 -4.19 -4.98 -7.33
CA GLY A 207 -3.57 -6.31 -7.35
C GLY A 207 -2.05 -6.31 -7.15
N PHE A 208 -1.44 -5.18 -6.80
CA PHE A 208 0.01 -5.06 -6.57
C PHE A 208 0.39 -3.92 -5.62
N GLY A 209 1.66 -3.95 -5.19
CA GLY A 209 2.30 -2.91 -4.41
C GLY A 209 1.94 -2.93 -2.93
N THR A 210 2.78 -2.29 -2.12
CA THR A 210 2.49 -2.02 -0.69
C THR A 210 2.15 -0.56 -0.51
N TRP A 211 1.00 -0.26 0.08
CA TRP A 211 0.48 1.10 0.18
C TRP A 211 0.30 1.53 1.63
N LYS A 212 0.69 2.77 1.94
CA LYS A 212 0.50 3.38 3.25
C LYS A 212 -0.48 4.54 3.15
N GLN A 213 -1.48 4.56 4.04
CA GLN A 213 -2.50 5.60 4.06
C GLN A 213 -1.94 6.95 4.52
N ILE A 214 -2.45 8.01 3.91
CA ILE A 214 -2.26 9.40 4.35
C ILE A 214 -3.55 9.81 5.07
N VAL A 215 -3.44 10.04 6.38
CA VAL A 215 -4.57 10.36 7.26
C VAL A 215 -4.36 11.73 7.90
N ASP A 216 -5.43 12.53 7.95
CA ASP A 216 -5.50 13.85 8.57
C ASP A 216 -4.42 14.84 8.12
N LYS A 217 -4.14 14.88 6.81
CA LYS A 217 -3.12 15.76 6.21
C LYS A 217 -3.60 16.34 4.89
N PHE A 218 -3.21 17.58 4.63
CA PHE A 218 -3.27 18.17 3.30
C PHE A 218 -1.97 17.88 2.55
N LEU A 219 -2.06 17.69 1.23
CA LEU A 219 -0.88 17.58 0.38
C LEU A 219 -0.29 18.98 0.16
N TYR A 220 0.95 19.15 0.57
CA TYR A 220 1.71 20.38 0.41
C TYR A 220 2.91 20.11 -0.50
N CYS A 221 2.99 20.85 -1.62
CA CYS A 221 4.10 20.73 -2.56
C CYS A 221 5.36 21.33 -1.93
N ALA A 222 6.33 20.48 -1.61
CA ALA A 222 7.55 20.86 -0.91
C ALA A 222 8.80 20.36 -1.65
N ASN A 223 9.97 20.87 -1.25
CA ASN A 223 11.29 20.42 -1.73
C ASN A 223 11.79 19.16 -1.00
N SER A 224 11.04 18.65 -0.03
CA SER A 224 11.30 17.40 0.69
C SER A 224 9.98 16.68 0.94
N SER A 225 10.00 15.35 0.86
CA SER A 225 8.78 14.53 1.00
C SER A 225 8.60 14.03 2.43
N LYS A 226 7.35 13.68 2.78
CA LYS A 226 6.96 13.01 4.04
C LYS A 226 7.20 13.83 5.33
N GLN A 227 7.54 15.11 5.23
CA GLN A 227 7.51 16.01 6.37
C GLN A 227 6.07 16.36 6.75
N THR A 228 5.82 16.52 8.05
CA THR A 228 4.50 16.83 8.59
C THR A 228 4.54 18.12 9.39
N GLY A 229 3.49 18.92 9.30
CA GLY A 229 3.35 20.17 10.06
C GLY A 229 1.94 20.74 9.91
N GLY A 230 1.77 21.98 10.37
CA GLY A 230 0.48 22.67 10.37
C GLY A 230 -0.33 22.47 11.66
N SER A 231 -1.36 23.28 11.82
CA SER A 231 -2.26 23.30 12.97
C SER A 231 -3.67 23.65 12.52
N LYS A 232 -4.67 23.05 13.14
CA LYS A 232 -6.08 23.46 12.99
C LYS A 232 -6.41 24.69 13.84
N LYS A 233 -5.49 25.15 14.68
CA LYS A 233 -5.67 26.31 15.58
C LYS A 233 -4.87 27.51 15.08
N ILE A 234 -5.48 28.68 15.15
CA ILE A 234 -4.80 29.97 15.06
C ILE A 234 -4.33 30.32 16.47
N THR A 235 -3.02 30.48 16.65
CA THR A 235 -2.40 30.88 17.92
C THR A 235 -2.11 32.39 17.93
N GLU A 236 -1.76 32.94 19.09
CA GLU A 236 -1.33 34.35 19.21
C GLU A 236 -0.19 34.69 18.26
N ALA A 237 0.77 33.78 18.08
CA ALA A 237 1.89 33.95 17.14
C ALA A 237 1.46 34.00 15.66
N ASN A 238 0.25 33.54 15.33
CA ASN A 238 -0.30 33.61 13.98
C ASN A 238 -1.08 34.91 13.72
N LEU A 239 -1.37 35.70 14.76
CA LEU A 239 -2.10 36.95 14.62
C LEU A 239 -1.15 38.07 14.17
N PRO A 240 -1.52 38.87 13.17
CA PRO A 240 -0.83 40.12 12.88
C PRO A 240 -0.86 41.05 14.10
N PRO A 241 0.10 42.00 14.21
CA PRO A 241 0.04 43.06 15.20
C PRO A 241 -1.31 43.78 15.16
N HIS A 242 -1.98 43.86 16.30
CA HIS A 242 -3.27 44.53 16.45
C HIS A 242 -3.30 45.30 17.77
N THR A 243 -4.20 46.29 17.87
CA THR A 243 -4.34 47.12 19.07
C THR A 243 -5.78 47.12 19.54
N HIS A 244 -5.96 47.17 20.87
CA HIS A 244 -7.25 47.44 21.49
C HIS A 244 -7.23 48.88 21.99
N THR A 245 -8.12 49.72 21.47
CA THR A 245 -8.31 51.08 21.97
C THR A 245 -9.62 51.15 22.75
N GLY A 246 -9.61 51.95 23.81
CA GLY A 246 -10.78 52.18 24.63
C GLY A 246 -10.64 53.52 25.33
N THR A 247 -11.76 54.19 25.55
CA THR A 247 -11.84 55.39 26.36
C THR A 247 -12.84 55.16 27.47
N THR A 248 -12.50 55.63 28.67
CA THR A 248 -13.47 55.79 29.75
C THR A 248 -14.03 57.21 29.64
N ASN A 249 -15.35 57.40 29.68
CA ASN A 249 -15.92 58.74 29.54
C ASN A 249 -15.60 59.64 30.74
N THR A 250 -15.48 60.94 30.44
CA THR A 250 -15.31 62.13 31.31
C THR A 250 -14.87 61.87 32.75
N THR A 251 -13.61 62.24 33.00
CA THR A 251 -13.03 62.67 34.28
C THR A 251 -14.07 62.99 35.36
N GLY A 252 -14.11 62.21 36.43
CA GLY A 252 -14.81 62.66 37.62
C GLY A 252 -13.96 63.67 38.39
N ASN A 253 -14.19 64.93 38.08
CA ASN A 253 -14.25 65.91 39.15
C ASN A 253 -15.33 66.91 38.76
N HIS A 254 -16.43 66.90 39.49
CA HIS A 254 -17.43 67.94 39.42
C HIS A 254 -17.62 68.49 40.83
N SER A 255 -17.72 69.81 40.93
CA SER A 255 -17.98 70.52 42.17
C SER A 255 -19.45 70.87 42.27
N HIS A 256 -20.03 70.72 43.46
CA HIS A 256 -21.27 71.40 43.79
C HIS A 256 -20.94 72.81 44.29
N SER A 257 -21.65 73.83 43.82
CA SER A 257 -21.62 75.17 44.40
C SER A 257 -23.00 75.53 44.90
N ILE A 258 -23.05 76.20 46.06
CA ILE A 258 -24.28 76.81 46.56
C ILE A 258 -24.15 78.31 46.27
N THR A 259 -25.02 78.85 45.42
CA THR A 259 -25.00 80.27 45.08
C THR A 259 -25.41 81.10 46.30
N LYS A 260 -24.56 82.04 46.69
CA LYS A 260 -24.71 82.98 47.81
C LYS A 260 -25.83 84.01 47.58
N ARG A 261 -27.08 83.59 47.36
CA ARG A 261 -28.22 84.48 47.56
C ARG A 261 -28.59 84.42 49.03
N GLY A 262 -27.95 85.31 49.80
CA GLY A 262 -28.15 85.44 51.24
C GLY A 262 -29.64 85.55 51.57
N TYR A 263 -30.14 84.59 52.33
CA TYR A 263 -31.46 84.69 52.94
C TYR A 263 -31.32 85.47 54.24
N ARG A 264 -31.24 86.79 54.14
CA ARG A 264 -31.47 87.71 55.26
C ARG A 264 -32.74 88.53 55.06
N ASN A 265 -33.72 87.98 54.36
CA ASN A 265 -35.09 88.49 54.32
C ASN A 265 -36.07 87.31 54.38
N LEU A 266 -36.06 86.60 55.50
CA LEU A 266 -37.22 85.79 55.86
C LEU A 266 -38.28 86.79 56.33
N ALA A 267 -39.48 86.74 55.76
CA ALA A 267 -40.59 87.55 56.24
C ALA A 267 -40.79 87.28 57.74
N ALA A 268 -41.07 88.33 58.53
CA ALA A 268 -41.32 88.18 59.96
C ALA A 268 -42.43 87.13 60.18
N GLY A 269 -42.10 86.02 60.87
CA GLY A 269 -43.01 84.89 61.09
C GLY A 269 -42.77 83.65 60.21
N SER A 270 -41.70 83.60 59.42
CA SER A 270 -41.34 82.41 58.64
C SER A 270 -40.70 81.31 59.50
N ASP A 271 -41.25 80.10 59.46
CA ASP A 271 -40.75 78.88 60.14
C ASP A 271 -39.47 78.30 59.51
N ARG A 272 -38.97 78.91 58.41
CA ARG A 272 -37.78 78.44 57.71
C ARG A 272 -36.52 78.95 58.39
N GLN A 273 -35.64 78.04 58.79
CA GLN A 273 -34.30 78.36 59.28
C GLN A 273 -33.41 78.72 58.08
N GLY A 274 -33.05 80.00 57.97
CA GLY A 274 -32.02 80.45 57.03
C GLY A 274 -30.63 80.11 57.57
N MET A 275 -29.71 79.72 56.71
CA MET A 275 -28.32 79.46 57.08
C MET A 275 -27.58 80.81 57.22
N ASP A 276 -27.11 81.14 58.42
CA ASP A 276 -26.29 82.32 58.67
C ASP A 276 -24.81 82.01 58.36
N ARG A 277 -24.03 83.04 58.00
CA ARG A 277 -22.61 82.88 57.70
C ARG A 277 -21.82 82.27 58.87
N TYR A 278 -22.28 82.48 60.10
CA TYR A 278 -21.65 81.93 61.29
C TYR A 278 -22.00 80.45 61.54
N ASP A 279 -22.95 79.88 60.81
CA ASP A 279 -23.31 78.46 60.91
C ASP A 279 -22.28 77.55 60.20
N ILE A 280 -21.37 78.13 59.39
CA ILE A 280 -20.28 77.43 58.69
C ILE A 280 -18.94 77.92 59.25
N SER A 281 -18.39 77.17 60.21
CA SER A 281 -17.18 77.53 60.96
C SER A 281 -15.89 77.63 60.13
N SER A 282 -15.90 77.14 58.89
CA SER A 282 -14.76 77.15 57.96
C SER A 282 -14.91 78.14 56.80
N ASP A 283 -15.84 79.11 56.88
CA ASP A 283 -16.05 80.13 55.85
C ASP A 283 -14.84 81.08 55.76
N PRO A 284 -14.07 81.09 54.65
CA PRO A 284 -13.00 82.06 54.47
C PRO A 284 -13.66 83.44 54.29
N VAL A 285 -13.33 84.38 55.16
CA VAL A 285 -14.00 85.68 55.38
C VAL A 285 -13.97 86.66 54.18
N ASP A 286 -13.71 86.18 52.97
CA ASP A 286 -13.66 86.97 51.75
C ASP A 286 -15.01 86.96 51.02
N SER A 287 -15.64 88.13 50.90
CA SER A 287 -16.95 88.31 50.27
C SER A 287 -17.01 87.93 48.79
N SER A 288 -15.87 87.70 48.16
CA SER A 288 -15.68 87.61 46.71
C SER A 288 -15.61 86.17 46.18
N ALA A 289 -15.41 85.18 47.05
CA ALA A 289 -15.32 83.76 46.70
C ALA A 289 -16.53 83.02 47.29
N GLY A 290 -17.18 82.15 46.52
CA GLY A 290 -18.31 81.34 47.00
C GLY A 290 -17.91 80.33 48.08
N ILE A 291 -18.90 79.75 48.78
CA ILE A 291 -18.67 78.63 49.72
C ILE A 291 -18.64 77.33 48.91
N PHE A 292 -17.54 76.59 49.00
CA PHE A 292 -17.35 75.29 48.35
C PHE A 292 -17.59 74.17 49.37
N CYS A 293 -18.58 73.30 49.14
CA CYS A 293 -18.62 72.00 49.80
C CYS A 293 -17.56 71.11 49.14
N GLY A 294 -16.80 70.35 49.94
CA GLY A 294 -15.52 69.72 49.55
C GLY A 294 -15.55 68.81 48.32
N THR A 295 -14.36 68.30 47.95
CA THR A 295 -14.17 67.40 46.81
C THR A 295 -14.98 66.10 46.95
N THR A 296 -15.61 65.66 45.86
CA THR A 296 -16.24 64.34 45.78
C THR A 296 -15.19 63.23 45.99
N GLY A 297 -15.60 62.17 46.70
CA GLY A 297 -14.74 61.04 47.05
C GLY A 297 -14.09 60.34 45.85
N ASN A 298 -12.97 59.68 46.12
CA ASN A 298 -12.19 58.91 45.15
C ASN A 298 -13.08 57.91 44.39
N HIS A 299 -13.01 57.91 43.06
CA HIS A 299 -13.66 56.89 42.24
C HIS A 299 -12.70 56.44 41.13
N SER A 300 -12.90 55.20 40.67
CA SER A 300 -12.06 54.55 39.68
C SER A 300 -12.87 54.17 38.45
N HIS A 301 -12.28 54.33 37.27
CA HIS A 301 -12.79 53.73 36.04
C HIS A 301 -12.12 52.38 35.81
N THR A 302 -12.89 51.40 35.38
CA THR A 302 -12.37 50.11 34.93
C THR A 302 -12.67 49.95 33.45
N PHE A 303 -11.65 49.62 32.65
CA PHE A 303 -11.80 49.23 31.26
C PHE A 303 -11.34 47.78 31.13
N THR A 304 -12.25 46.92 30.70
CA THR A 304 -11.99 45.49 30.49
C THR A 304 -12.21 45.18 29.02
N THR A 305 -11.19 44.64 28.36
CA THR A 305 -11.34 43.99 27.05
C THR A 305 -11.41 42.49 27.24
N ASN A 306 -12.24 41.83 26.45
CA ASN A 306 -12.31 40.38 26.40
C ASN A 306 -11.71 39.87 25.09
N PRO A 307 -11.10 38.68 25.07
CA PRO A 307 -10.72 38.02 23.83
C PRO A 307 -11.96 37.77 22.96
N THR A 308 -11.94 38.17 21.69
CA THR A 308 -13.04 37.91 20.73
C THR A 308 -12.92 36.54 20.05
N GLY A 309 -11.89 35.76 20.36
CA GLY A 309 -11.64 34.44 19.75
C GLY A 309 -12.20 33.29 20.57
N SER A 310 -12.98 32.41 19.95
CA SER A 310 -13.46 31.17 20.60
C SER A 310 -12.44 30.01 20.57
N GLY A 311 -11.25 30.22 20.02
CA GLY A 311 -10.19 29.19 19.93
C GLY A 311 -10.60 27.91 19.19
N LYS A 312 -11.61 27.97 18.33
CA LYS A 312 -12.13 26.80 17.61
C LYS A 312 -11.16 26.36 16.52
N ASP A 313 -11.24 25.08 16.16
CA ASP A 313 -10.54 24.58 14.98
C ASP A 313 -11.05 25.33 13.74
N TYR A 314 -10.12 25.80 12.93
CA TYR A 314 -10.38 26.45 11.67
C TYR A 314 -9.91 25.54 10.54
N MET A 315 -10.83 25.22 9.63
CA MET A 315 -10.53 24.50 8.40
C MET A 315 -11.37 25.12 7.27
N PRO A 316 -10.78 25.53 6.15
CA PRO A 316 -11.56 25.99 5.00
C PRO A 316 -12.46 24.84 4.50
N PRO A 317 -13.61 25.10 3.84
CA PRO A 317 -14.44 24.04 3.29
C PRO A 317 -13.64 23.05 2.42
N PHE A 318 -13.85 21.74 2.65
CA PHE A 318 -13.09 20.68 1.99
C PHE A 318 -13.96 19.43 1.76
N VAL A 319 -13.52 18.58 0.83
CA VAL A 319 -14.05 17.22 0.64
C VAL A 319 -12.97 16.23 1.04
N THR A 320 -13.35 15.24 1.85
CA THR A 320 -12.43 14.17 2.27
C THR A 320 -12.36 13.06 1.22
N VAL A 321 -11.15 12.63 0.92
CA VAL A 321 -10.87 11.45 0.09
C VAL A 321 -9.91 10.52 0.82
N PHE A 322 -9.91 9.24 0.48
CA PHE A 322 -8.89 8.30 0.94
C PHE A 322 -7.66 8.44 0.06
N ALA A 323 -6.52 8.78 0.67
CA ALA A 323 -5.24 8.91 0.00
C ALA A 323 -4.23 7.90 0.53
N TRP A 324 -3.41 7.36 -0.36
CA TRP A 324 -2.38 6.36 -0.07
C TRP A 324 -1.12 6.70 -0.87
N TYR A 325 0.05 6.35 -0.35
CA TYR A 325 1.29 6.36 -1.14
C TYR A 325 1.94 4.98 -1.20
N ARG A 326 2.57 4.68 -2.34
CA ARG A 326 3.25 3.41 -2.57
C ARG A 326 4.60 3.36 -1.85
N VAL A 327 4.83 2.29 -1.11
CA VAL A 327 6.07 2.03 -0.34
C VAL A 327 6.98 1.05 -1.07
N HIS A 328 6.41 -0.01 -1.66
CA HIS A 328 7.10 -1.06 -2.41
C HIS A 328 6.30 -1.43 -3.66
#